data_AF-A0A317ZCM4-F1
#
_entry.id   AF-A0A317ZCM4-F1
#
_cell.length_a   1.000
_cell.length_b   1.000
_cell.length_c   1.000
_cell.angle_alpha   90.00
_cell.angle_beta   90.00
_cell.angle_gamma   90.00
#
_symmetry.space_group_name_H-M   'P 1'
#
loop_
_entity.id
_entity.type
_entity.pdbx_description
1 polymer ?
#
loop_
_entity_poly.entity_id
_entity_poly.type
_entity_poly.pdbx_seq_one_letter_code
_entity_poly.pdbx_strand_id
1 'polypeptide(L)'
;MEIHVLTQDAVSRERLVALLAEMELVCIIHEEVEPLLRAVKKLNKSDVVLYDLSLEDRLWAFERLYTSCRRTNLVGFEQLTKETSEGGQHCIDGMGHYLLLPQNLDRAKARMQEVLKGVARAAAPKKRKPKSRKKSKPQAEAKSLTDPSVKEKHEARPETCLTTARYLQAQSVAMQTFLTELDEAVAGAQVVLIDGEDGAEFEMVARELNYHANGDIYPLLVMDPMHLDFDELRDFEKAAAAKDEVHNCYVGLSAELNRSSANALSECLDDLRSLESPHLRIVISHVLDSETYFSETTGPMMRSLREHAATLELPALSERADDIPLIAQRIFSSLRIAHPFLRARTLSRDAIQYLQAECQEFDYSRIVRVLRNAMALGESEILTEKELKNLDDDSPTTQHLIESLADEKYFTTESSGVA
;
A
#
# COMPACT_ATOMS: atom_id res chain seq x y z
N MET A 1 1.43 30.30 18.73
CA MET A 1 1.80 29.19 17.83
C MET A 1 3.00 28.55 18.48
N GLU A 2 2.80 27.38 19.06
CA GLU A 2 3.88 26.57 19.63
C GLU A 2 4.38 25.61 18.55
N ILE A 3 5.69 25.39 18.52
CA ILE A 3 6.31 24.43 17.60
C ILE A 3 6.89 23.29 18.41
N HIS A 4 6.37 22.09 18.20
CA HIS A 4 6.90 20.87 18.80
C HIS A 4 7.79 20.18 17.79
N VAL A 5 8.99 19.75 18.20
CA VAL A 5 9.95 19.10 17.30
C VAL A 5 10.29 17.72 17.87
N LEU A 6 10.09 16.66 17.09
CA LEU A 6 10.66 15.33 17.39
C LEU A 6 11.92 15.13 16.57
N THR A 7 13.07 15.11 17.25
CA THR A 7 14.38 14.85 16.66
C THR A 7 15.29 14.22 17.70
N GLN A 8 16.08 13.23 17.29
CA GLN A 8 17.19 12.69 18.10
C GLN A 8 18.55 13.15 17.56
N ASP A 9 18.60 13.72 16.36
CA ASP A 9 19.84 14.23 15.79
C ASP A 9 20.22 15.57 16.44
N ALA A 10 21.42 15.61 17.04
CA ALA A 10 21.93 16.77 17.74
C ALA A 10 22.14 17.97 16.79
N VAL A 11 22.55 17.72 15.54
CA VAL A 11 22.81 18.76 14.56
C VAL A 11 21.50 19.42 14.09
N SER A 12 20.49 18.61 13.75
CA SER A 12 19.13 19.06 13.44
C SER A 12 18.56 19.87 14.60
N ARG A 13 18.73 19.37 15.83
CA ARG A 13 18.25 20.01 17.06
C ARG A 13 18.84 21.41 17.24
N GLU A 14 20.16 21.55 17.22
CA GLU A 14 20.83 22.85 17.38
C GLU A 14 20.45 23.84 16.28
N ARG A 15 20.38 23.37 15.03
CA ARG A 15 20.01 24.20 13.89
C ARG A 15 18.57 24.68 13.98
N LEU A 16 17.62 23.80 14.30
CA LEU A 16 16.21 24.17 14.42
C LEU A 16 15.98 25.14 15.59
N VAL A 17 16.67 24.95 16.72
CA VAL A 17 16.60 25.88 17.85
C VAL A 17 17.11 27.25 17.44
N ALA A 18 18.29 27.33 16.81
CA ALA A 18 18.84 28.60 16.35
C ALA A 18 17.92 29.28 15.32
N LEU A 19 17.40 28.50 14.36
CA LEU A 19 16.53 28.98 13.30
C LEU A 19 15.20 29.53 13.84
N LEU A 20 14.54 28.80 14.73
CA LEU A 20 13.26 29.18 15.31
C LEU A 20 13.41 30.35 16.29
N ALA A 21 14.51 30.41 17.04
CA ALA A 21 14.84 31.56 17.88
C ALA A 21 15.02 32.84 17.06
N GLU A 22 15.71 32.77 15.90
CA GLU A 22 15.87 33.91 14.98
C GLU A 22 14.55 34.38 14.35
N MET A 23 13.53 33.52 14.35
CA MET A 23 12.17 33.82 13.92
C MET A 23 11.25 34.26 15.07
N GLU A 24 11.78 34.39 16.29
CA GLU A 24 11.03 34.70 17.51
C GLU A 24 9.92 33.66 17.81
N LEU A 25 10.15 32.40 17.43
CA LEU A 25 9.22 31.30 17.64
C LEU A 25 9.69 30.42 18.80
N VAL A 26 8.76 30.07 19.68
CA VAL A 26 9.02 29.15 20.80
C VAL A 26 8.96 27.72 20.28
N CYS A 27 10.03 26.96 20.50
CA CYS A 27 10.10 25.55 20.17
C CYS A 27 10.27 24.66 21.41
N ILE A 28 9.60 23.51 21.42
CA ILE A 28 9.74 22.47 22.44
C ILE A 28 10.25 21.21 21.74
N ILE A 29 11.41 20.72 22.17
CA ILE A 29 12.03 19.53 21.59
C ILE A 29 11.67 18.29 22.39
N HIS A 30 11.37 17.22 21.67
CA HIS A 30 11.09 15.89 22.16
C HIS A 30 12.10 14.94 21.52
N GLU A 31 12.68 14.04 22.31
CA GLU A 31 13.57 12.98 21.83
C GLU A 31 12.83 11.64 21.71
N GLU A 32 11.66 11.55 22.34
CA GLU A 32 10.82 10.36 22.38
C GLU A 32 9.40 10.68 21.89
N VAL A 33 8.73 9.67 21.35
CA VAL A 33 7.39 9.78 20.76
C VAL A 33 6.32 10.00 21.85
N GLU A 34 6.41 9.32 22.99
CA GLU A 34 5.39 9.37 24.05
C GLU A 34 5.18 10.75 24.68
N PRO A 35 6.24 11.49 25.07
CA PRO A 35 6.10 12.87 25.54
C PRO A 35 5.46 13.79 24.50
N LEU A 36 5.84 13.62 23.22
CA LEU A 36 5.26 14.40 22.13
C LEU A 36 3.77 14.10 21.97
N LEU A 37 3.36 12.82 21.91
CA LEU A 37 1.95 12.44 21.78
C LEU A 37 1.08 13.01 22.91
N ARG A 38 1.60 13.06 24.14
CA ARG A 38 0.91 13.70 25.27
C ARG A 38 0.76 15.22 25.08
N ALA A 39 1.76 15.87 24.49
CA ALA A 39 1.72 17.30 24.18
C ALA A 39 0.75 17.60 23.03
N VAL A 40 0.77 16.81 21.95
CA VAL A 40 -0.07 16.97 20.75
C VAL A 40 -1.55 17.06 21.10
N LYS A 41 -2.02 16.26 22.07
CA LYS A 41 -3.41 16.28 22.55
C LYS A 41 -3.87 17.65 23.07
N LYS A 42 -2.94 18.52 23.48
CA LYS A 42 -3.20 19.85 24.02
C LYS A 42 -3.00 20.98 23.00
N LEU A 43 -2.51 20.65 21.80
CA LEU A 43 -2.19 21.63 20.78
C LEU A 43 -3.42 22.09 19.99
N ASN A 44 -3.37 23.33 19.51
CA ASN A 44 -4.41 23.94 18.70
C ASN A 44 -4.11 23.76 17.20
N LYS A 45 -5.12 24.04 16.36
CA LYS A 45 -4.99 23.96 14.89
C LYS A 45 -3.95 24.91 14.30
N SER A 46 -3.55 25.96 15.03
CA SER A 46 -2.48 26.86 14.61
C SER A 46 -1.08 26.36 14.94
N ASP A 47 -0.97 25.36 15.81
CA ASP A 47 0.32 24.85 16.28
C ASP A 47 0.88 23.83 15.29
N VAL A 48 2.21 23.64 15.37
CA VAL A 48 2.97 22.87 14.38
C VAL A 48 3.79 21.79 15.07
N VAL A 49 3.77 20.60 14.49
CA VAL A 49 4.62 19.48 14.89
C VAL A 49 5.61 19.23 13.76
N LEU A 50 6.89 19.45 14.01
CA LEU A 50 7.99 19.10 13.14
C LEU A 50 8.47 17.68 13.48
N TYR A 51 8.51 16.81 12.48
CA TYR A 51 8.95 15.43 12.62
C TYR A 51 10.20 15.17 11.77
N ASP A 52 11.29 14.74 12.41
CA ASP A 52 12.50 14.33 11.71
C ASP A 52 12.27 12.96 11.04
N LEU A 53 12.18 12.95 9.72
CA LEU A 53 11.89 11.76 8.93
C LEU A 53 13.04 10.73 8.96
N SER A 54 14.27 11.15 9.29
CA SER A 54 15.37 10.21 9.48
C SER A 54 15.18 9.26 10.68
N LEU A 55 14.22 9.58 11.56
CA LEU A 55 13.84 8.72 12.67
C LEU A 55 12.82 7.67 12.28
N GLU A 56 12.24 7.73 11.08
CA GLU A 56 11.18 6.81 10.68
C GLU A 56 11.67 5.38 10.64
N ASP A 57 12.93 5.11 10.26
CA ASP A 57 13.48 3.75 10.28
C ASP A 57 13.63 3.16 11.69
N ARG A 58 13.63 4.00 12.73
CA ARG A 58 13.91 3.60 14.12
C ARG A 58 12.72 3.69 15.06
N LEU A 59 11.95 4.78 14.97
CA LEU A 59 10.89 5.09 15.92
C LEU A 59 9.50 4.74 15.40
N TRP A 60 9.36 4.54 14.08
CA TRP A 60 8.09 4.20 13.41
C TRP A 60 6.96 5.13 13.90
N ALA A 61 7.29 6.42 14.00
CA ALA A 61 6.47 7.39 14.73
C ALA A 61 5.48 8.11 13.82
N PHE A 62 5.67 8.05 12.49
CA PHE A 62 4.86 8.79 11.55
C PHE A 62 3.38 8.48 11.70
N GLU A 63 2.98 7.20 11.68
CA GLU A 63 1.56 6.83 11.71
C GLU A 63 0.89 7.27 13.04
N ARG A 64 1.60 7.06 14.15
CA ARG A 64 1.14 7.46 15.49
C ARG A 64 0.99 8.97 15.61
N LEU A 65 1.92 9.73 15.03
CA LEU A 65 1.87 11.19 15.00
C LEU A 65 0.81 11.68 14.03
N TYR A 66 0.68 11.09 12.85
CA TYR A 66 -0.28 11.45 11.82
C TYR A 66 -1.72 11.31 12.33
N THR A 67 -2.03 10.17 12.96
CA THR A 67 -3.34 9.91 13.58
C THR A 67 -3.61 10.87 14.75
N SER A 68 -2.61 11.16 15.57
CA SER A 68 -2.73 12.05 16.72
C SER A 68 -2.78 13.54 16.33
N CYS A 69 -2.18 13.92 15.21
CA CYS A 69 -2.11 15.29 14.70
C CYS A 69 -3.28 15.65 13.77
N ARG A 70 -4.38 14.89 13.74
CA ARG A 70 -5.57 15.24 12.92
C ARG A 70 -6.11 16.67 13.14
N ARG A 71 -5.83 17.26 14.32
CA ARG A 71 -6.28 18.60 14.70
C ARG A 71 -5.18 19.67 14.59
N THR A 72 -3.94 19.28 14.34
CA THR A 72 -2.75 20.13 14.31
C THR A 72 -2.01 19.92 12.98
N ASN A 73 -0.95 20.69 12.70
CA ASN A 73 -0.24 20.54 11.43
C ASN A 73 1.04 19.76 11.64
N LEU A 74 1.09 18.57 11.05
CA LEU A 74 2.30 17.75 10.99
C LEU A 74 3.12 18.15 9.76
N VAL A 75 4.39 18.43 9.99
CA VAL A 75 5.37 18.80 8.97
C VAL A 75 6.57 17.88 9.13
N GLY A 76 6.88 17.08 8.11
CA GLY A 76 8.12 16.31 8.12
C GLY A 76 9.29 17.16 7.66
N PHE A 77 10.47 16.88 8.18
CA PHE A 77 11.69 17.51 7.72
C PHE A 77 12.85 16.53 7.64
N GLU A 78 13.82 16.86 6.79
CA GLU A 78 15.09 16.17 6.65
C GLU A 78 16.22 17.18 6.43
N GLN A 79 17.45 16.81 6.79
CA GLN A 79 18.61 17.61 6.44
C GLN A 79 18.94 17.47 4.96
N LEU A 80 19.29 18.59 4.31
CA LEU A 80 19.80 18.58 2.94
C LEU A 80 21.25 18.06 2.91
N THR A 81 21.39 16.76 2.69
CA THR A 81 22.65 16.07 2.37
C THR A 81 22.81 15.92 0.85
N LYS A 82 24.00 15.51 0.38
CA LYS A 82 24.21 15.22 -1.05
C LYS A 82 23.27 14.12 -1.56
N GLU A 83 23.05 13.09 -0.74
CA GLU A 83 22.15 11.96 -1.04
C GLU A 83 20.68 12.41 -1.18
N THR A 84 20.17 13.24 -0.27
CA THR A 84 18.81 13.80 -0.37
C THR A 84 18.64 14.77 -1.56
N SER A 85 19.73 15.35 -2.06
CA SER A 85 19.70 16.25 -3.23
C SER A 85 19.65 15.53 -4.58
N GLU A 86 20.05 14.25 -4.62
CA GLU A 86 20.14 13.44 -5.84
C GLU A 86 18.93 12.51 -6.06
N GLY A 87 17.90 12.57 -5.20
CA GLY A 87 16.62 11.89 -5.41
C GLY A 87 16.02 11.19 -4.19
N GLY A 88 16.74 11.10 -3.07
CA GLY A 88 16.26 10.47 -1.83
C GLY A 88 15.42 11.38 -0.93
N GLN A 89 14.33 11.97 -1.45
CA GLN A 89 13.38 12.71 -0.59
C GLN A 89 12.36 11.73 -0.02
N HIS A 90 12.38 11.50 1.30
CA HIS A 90 11.43 10.59 1.97
C HIS A 90 10.15 11.34 2.37
N CYS A 91 9.49 11.98 1.40
CA CYS A 91 8.17 12.55 1.67
C CYS A 91 7.17 11.41 1.79
N ILE A 92 6.83 11.05 3.03
CA ILE A 92 5.83 10.02 3.32
C ILE A 92 4.45 10.48 2.84
N ASP A 93 3.71 9.60 2.17
CA ASP A 93 2.37 9.87 1.66
C ASP A 93 1.41 10.32 2.78
N GLY A 94 0.57 11.30 2.47
CA GLY A 94 -0.39 11.89 3.42
C GLY A 94 0.18 13.05 4.25
N MET A 95 1.48 13.30 4.22
CA MET A 95 2.09 14.44 4.90
C MET A 95 1.75 15.77 4.21
N GLY A 96 1.01 16.64 4.89
CA GLY A 96 0.49 17.87 4.28
C GLY A 96 1.56 18.91 3.93
N HIS A 97 2.71 18.86 4.60
CA HIS A 97 3.83 19.77 4.40
C HIS A 97 5.16 19.06 4.68
N TYR A 98 6.18 19.37 3.89
CA TYR A 98 7.52 18.80 4.00
C TYR A 98 8.59 19.88 3.86
N LEU A 99 9.69 19.75 4.60
CA LEU A 99 10.78 20.71 4.66
C LEU A 99 12.16 20.04 4.54
N LEU A 100 12.88 20.33 3.47
CA LEU A 100 14.32 20.08 3.41
C LEU A 100 15.09 21.25 4.04
N LEU A 101 15.78 20.99 5.16
CA LEU A 101 16.60 21.94 5.91
C LEU A 101 17.98 22.11 5.25
N PRO A 102 18.24 23.22 4.52
CA PRO A 102 19.55 23.49 3.95
C PRO A 102 20.56 23.88 5.04
N GLN A 103 21.85 23.68 4.77
CA GLN A 103 22.93 24.08 5.69
C GLN A 103 23.04 25.61 5.86
N ASN A 104 22.61 26.38 4.86
CA ASN A 104 22.59 27.84 4.92
C ASN A 104 21.37 28.34 5.70
N LEU A 105 21.60 29.07 6.80
CA LEU A 105 20.56 29.54 7.72
C LEU A 105 19.54 30.48 7.06
N ASP A 106 19.97 31.43 6.23
CA ASP A 106 19.06 32.35 5.53
C ASP A 106 18.08 31.60 4.61
N ARG A 107 18.59 30.60 3.91
CA ARG A 107 17.78 29.73 3.04
C ARG A 107 16.86 28.84 3.84
N ALA A 108 17.32 28.31 4.99
CA ALA A 108 16.49 27.53 5.90
C ALA A 108 15.35 28.39 6.46
N LYS A 109 15.63 29.65 6.80
CA LYS A 109 14.67 30.62 7.31
C LYS A 109 13.59 30.94 6.29
N ALA A 110 13.99 31.21 5.04
CA ALA A 110 13.05 31.45 3.95
C ALA A 110 12.11 30.26 3.73
N ARG A 111 12.64 29.03 3.74
CA ARG A 111 11.84 27.81 3.56
C ARG A 111 10.90 27.54 4.75
N MET A 112 11.41 27.67 5.98
CA MET A 112 10.58 27.53 7.18
C MET A 112 9.43 28.54 7.18
N GLN A 113 9.69 29.80 6.82
CA GLN A 113 8.65 30.82 6.70
C GLN A 113 7.61 30.47 5.63
N GLU A 114 8.02 29.90 4.50
CA GLU A 114 7.11 29.47 3.44
C GLU A 114 6.19 28.33 3.91
N VAL A 115 6.76 27.31 4.57
CA VAL A 115 6.00 26.19 5.13
C VAL A 115 5.02 26.66 6.20
N LEU A 116 5.45 27.50 7.14
CA LEU A 116 4.59 28.05 8.18
C LEU A 116 3.46 28.94 7.61
N LYS A 117 3.73 29.69 6.53
CA LYS A 117 2.68 30.42 5.80
C LYS A 117 1.68 29.47 5.13
N GLY A 118 2.14 28.35 4.56
CA GLY A 118 1.30 27.29 4.02
C GLY A 118 0.36 26.71 5.07
N VAL A 119 0.94 26.35 6.22
CA VAL A 119 0.20 25.86 7.40
C VAL A 119 -0.85 26.88 7.85
N ALA A 120 -0.47 28.15 8.02
CA ALA A 120 -1.40 29.19 8.45
C ALA A 120 -2.57 29.39 7.45
N ARG A 121 -2.32 29.23 6.15
CA ARG A 121 -3.37 29.29 5.11
C ARG A 121 -4.33 28.10 5.19
N ALA A 122 -3.83 26.90 5.50
CA ALA A 122 -4.66 25.71 5.70
C ALA A 122 -5.50 25.79 6.98
N ALA A 123 -4.97 26.44 8.02
CA ALA A 123 -5.68 26.64 9.28
C ALA A 123 -6.80 27.68 9.20
N ALA A 124 -6.70 28.68 8.31
CA ALA A 124 -7.65 29.78 8.21
C ALA A 124 -9.07 29.33 7.78
N PRO A 125 -10.15 29.84 8.41
CA PRO A 125 -11.51 29.52 8.01
C PRO A 125 -11.79 30.03 6.58
N LYS A 126 -12.13 29.12 5.67
CA LYS A 126 -12.52 29.46 4.28
C LYS A 126 -13.72 30.43 4.31
N LYS A 127 -13.46 31.73 4.14
CA LYS A 127 -14.51 32.74 3.93
C LYS A 127 -15.29 32.38 2.67
N ARG A 128 -16.50 31.84 2.83
CA ARG A 128 -17.47 31.63 1.73
C ARG A 128 -17.67 32.97 1.02
N LYS A 129 -17.28 33.06 -0.26
CA LYS A 129 -17.58 34.23 -1.09
C LYS A 129 -19.11 34.39 -1.20
N PRO A 130 -19.67 35.59 -0.98
CA PRO A 130 -21.09 35.82 -1.21
C PRO A 130 -21.37 35.72 -2.72
N LYS A 131 -22.29 34.84 -3.11
CA LYS A 131 -22.78 34.72 -4.50
C LYS A 131 -23.42 36.05 -4.91
N SER A 132 -22.81 36.74 -5.88
CA SER A 132 -23.40 37.92 -6.53
C SER A 132 -24.60 37.48 -7.37
N ARG A 133 -25.78 38.03 -7.04
CA ARG A 133 -27.04 37.88 -7.79
C ARG A 133 -26.89 38.47 -9.19
N LYS A 134 -26.95 37.63 -10.23
CA LYS A 134 -27.20 38.06 -11.62
C LYS A 134 -28.71 38.31 -11.77
N LYS A 135 -29.11 39.54 -12.11
CA LYS A 135 -30.50 39.93 -12.38
C LYS A 135 -30.98 39.28 -13.69
N SER A 136 -32.07 38.54 -13.63
CA SER A 136 -32.93 38.22 -14.78
C SER A 136 -34.32 38.85 -14.58
N LYS A 137 -34.86 39.42 -15.66
CA LYS A 137 -36.23 39.98 -15.80
C LYS A 137 -37.15 38.93 -16.48
N PRO A 138 -38.49 39.09 -16.47
CA PRO A 138 -39.40 38.05 -16.00
C PRO A 138 -40.33 37.40 -17.05
N GLN A 139 -40.95 36.29 -16.59
CA GLN A 139 -42.28 35.73 -16.92
C GLN A 139 -42.48 35.10 -18.32
N ALA A 140 -43.15 33.96 -18.46
CA ALA A 140 -44.49 33.67 -17.93
C ALA A 140 -44.72 32.23 -17.44
N GLU A 141 -45.77 32.14 -16.62
CA GLU A 141 -46.24 31.04 -15.78
C GLU A 141 -46.85 29.86 -16.55
N ALA A 142 -46.53 28.64 -16.10
CA ALA A 142 -47.43 27.50 -16.19
C ALA A 142 -47.40 26.71 -14.86
N LYS A 143 -48.60 26.35 -14.43
CA LYS A 143 -49.05 25.88 -13.10
C LYS A 143 -48.30 24.65 -12.54
N SER A 144 -48.14 24.67 -11.21
CA SER A 144 -47.61 23.63 -10.30
C SER A 144 -48.56 22.42 -10.18
N LEU A 145 -48.05 21.17 -10.22
CA LEU A 145 -47.59 20.29 -9.11
C LEU A 145 -48.67 19.76 -8.15
N THR A 146 -48.84 18.43 -8.23
CA THR A 146 -48.95 17.40 -7.16
C THR A 146 -48.53 16.11 -7.89
N ASP A 147 -47.57 15.28 -7.50
CA ASP A 147 -47.20 14.71 -6.19
C ASP A 147 -45.87 13.90 -6.39
N PRO A 148 -45.39 13.10 -5.43
CA PRO A 148 -44.42 13.43 -4.39
C PRO A 148 -42.96 13.06 -4.74
N SER A 149 -42.04 13.87 -4.21
CA SER A 149 -40.62 13.54 -4.08
C SER A 149 -40.46 12.32 -3.17
N VAL A 150 -39.93 11.24 -3.73
CA VAL A 150 -39.29 10.16 -2.99
C VAL A 150 -38.17 10.79 -2.17
N LYS A 151 -38.36 10.82 -0.85
CA LYS A 151 -37.28 11.04 0.11
C LYS A 151 -36.37 9.82 0.03
N GLU A 152 -35.29 9.93 -0.72
CA GLU A 152 -34.12 9.10 -0.45
C GLU A 152 -33.65 9.45 0.97
N LYS A 153 -33.97 8.55 1.90
CA LYS A 153 -33.27 8.44 3.16
C LYS A 153 -31.80 8.28 2.79
N HIS A 154 -30.99 9.29 3.11
CA HIS A 154 -29.60 9.06 3.43
C HIS A 154 -29.60 8.12 4.64
N GLU A 155 -29.56 6.82 4.38
CA GLU A 155 -29.12 5.86 5.36
C GLU A 155 -27.70 6.27 5.74
N ALA A 156 -27.52 6.53 7.03
CA ALA A 156 -26.21 6.73 7.61
C ALA A 156 -25.38 5.50 7.24
N ARG A 157 -24.35 5.69 6.41
CA ARG A 157 -23.28 4.71 6.25
C ARG A 157 -22.84 4.34 7.67
N PRO A 158 -22.93 3.06 8.08
CA PRO A 158 -22.39 2.68 9.37
C PRO A 158 -20.92 3.11 9.38
N GLU A 159 -20.50 3.74 10.47
CA GLU A 159 -19.08 3.98 10.74
C GLU A 159 -18.44 2.60 10.99
N THR A 160 -18.20 1.84 9.93
CA THR A 160 -17.38 0.64 9.98
C THR A 160 -15.98 1.10 10.37
N CYS A 161 -15.50 0.64 11.51
CA CYS A 161 -14.10 0.80 11.90
C CYS A 161 -13.25 0.26 10.76
N LEU A 162 -12.54 1.14 10.05
CA LEU A 162 -11.70 0.73 8.94
C LEU A 162 -10.49 0.01 9.52
N THR A 163 -10.42 -1.30 9.30
CA THR A 163 -9.23 -2.11 9.57
C THR A 163 -8.16 -1.68 8.58
N THR A 164 -6.97 -1.33 9.08
CA THR A 164 -5.85 -0.89 8.26
C THR A 164 -5.06 -2.10 7.80
N ALA A 165 -4.79 -2.18 6.49
CA ALA A 165 -3.89 -3.17 5.90
C ALA A 165 -2.54 -2.54 5.53
N ARG A 166 -1.46 -3.31 5.66
CA ARG A 166 -0.09 -2.87 5.34
C ARG A 166 0.33 -3.22 3.93
N TYR A 167 0.04 -4.44 3.50
CA TYR A 167 0.40 -5.01 2.21
C TYR A 167 -0.73 -4.88 1.21
N LEU A 168 -1.99 -5.01 1.64
CA LEU A 168 -3.17 -4.92 0.78
C LEU A 168 -3.76 -3.50 0.69
N GLN A 169 -4.45 -3.21 -0.41
CA GLN A 169 -5.35 -2.06 -0.49
C GLN A 169 -6.77 -2.50 -0.10
N ALA A 170 -7.33 -1.84 0.91
CA ALA A 170 -8.61 -2.24 1.49
C ALA A 170 -9.50 -1.03 1.80
N GLN A 171 -9.78 -0.18 0.83
CA GLN A 171 -10.80 0.87 0.93
C GLN A 171 -12.22 0.35 0.65
N SER A 172 -12.34 -0.70 -0.18
CA SER A 172 -13.62 -1.31 -0.51
C SER A 172 -14.24 -2.05 0.68
N VAL A 173 -15.58 -2.14 0.68
CA VAL A 173 -16.32 -2.87 1.72
C VAL A 173 -16.00 -4.37 1.67
N ALA A 174 -15.80 -4.92 0.47
CA ALA A 174 -15.43 -6.32 0.28
C ALA A 174 -14.08 -6.61 0.95
N MET A 175 -13.06 -5.79 0.70
CA MET A 175 -11.75 -5.97 1.35
C MET A 175 -11.79 -5.74 2.86
N GLN A 176 -12.61 -4.82 3.35
CA GLN A 176 -12.79 -4.63 4.81
C GLN A 176 -13.42 -5.87 5.48
N THR A 177 -14.35 -6.52 4.79
CA THR A 177 -14.94 -7.79 5.25
C THR A 177 -13.87 -8.89 5.25
N PHE A 178 -13.13 -9.02 4.15
CA PHE A 178 -12.01 -9.95 4.03
C PHE A 178 -10.95 -9.77 5.12
N LEU A 179 -10.59 -8.54 5.49
CA LEU A 179 -9.63 -8.29 6.58
C LEU A 179 -10.14 -8.78 7.93
N THR A 180 -11.45 -8.72 8.17
CA THR A 180 -12.06 -9.25 9.40
C THR A 180 -11.98 -10.78 9.43
N GLU A 181 -12.25 -11.44 8.31
CA GLU A 181 -12.10 -12.90 8.18
C GLU A 181 -10.63 -13.33 8.30
N LEU A 182 -9.71 -12.53 7.78
CA LEU A 182 -8.27 -12.75 7.92
C LEU A 182 -7.84 -12.70 9.38
N ASP A 183 -8.32 -11.72 10.17
CA ASP A 183 -8.06 -11.65 11.62
C ASP A 183 -8.55 -12.91 12.36
N GLU A 184 -9.72 -13.43 11.98
CA GLU A 184 -10.26 -14.66 12.56
C GLU A 184 -9.40 -15.89 12.18
N ALA A 185 -8.95 -15.98 10.93
CA ALA A 185 -8.08 -17.07 10.47
C ALA A 185 -6.71 -17.04 11.20
N VAL A 186 -6.14 -15.85 11.40
CA VAL A 186 -4.90 -15.66 12.17
C VAL A 186 -5.02 -16.15 13.61
N ALA A 187 -6.19 -16.07 14.23
CA ALA A 187 -6.36 -16.42 15.64
C ALA A 187 -6.34 -17.94 15.92
N GLY A 188 -6.66 -18.80 14.94
CA GLY A 188 -6.98 -20.20 15.26
C GLY A 188 -6.63 -21.26 14.20
N ALA A 189 -6.18 -20.87 13.02
CA ALA A 189 -5.95 -21.83 11.94
C ALA A 189 -4.49 -22.29 11.85
N GLN A 190 -4.29 -23.60 11.83
CA GLN A 190 -3.00 -24.22 11.53
C GLN A 190 -2.65 -24.15 10.04
N VAL A 191 -3.68 -24.25 9.20
CA VAL A 191 -3.58 -24.13 7.75
C VAL A 191 -4.57 -23.08 7.28
N VAL A 192 -4.12 -22.17 6.44
CA VAL A 192 -4.94 -21.16 5.80
C VAL A 192 -4.90 -21.38 4.29
N LEU A 193 -6.07 -21.53 3.69
CA LEU A 193 -6.25 -21.63 2.26
C LEU A 193 -6.82 -20.31 1.74
N ILE A 194 -6.17 -19.69 0.77
CA ILE A 194 -6.61 -18.45 0.14
C ILE A 194 -7.15 -18.80 -1.24
N ASP A 195 -8.46 -18.73 -1.43
CA ASP A 195 -9.11 -18.89 -2.73
C ASP A 195 -9.22 -17.52 -3.43
N GLY A 196 -9.11 -17.48 -4.75
CA GLY A 196 -9.27 -16.25 -5.53
C GLY A 196 -9.22 -16.47 -7.04
N GLU A 197 -9.48 -15.40 -7.79
CA GLU A 197 -9.34 -15.42 -9.25
C GLU A 197 -7.87 -15.58 -9.69
N ASP A 198 -7.68 -15.97 -10.96
CA ASP A 198 -6.34 -15.99 -11.54
C ASP A 198 -5.73 -14.58 -11.56
N GLY A 199 -4.43 -14.47 -11.33
CA GLY A 199 -3.74 -13.19 -11.26
C GLY A 199 -4.02 -12.35 -10.01
N ALA A 200 -4.73 -12.89 -9.00
CA ALA A 200 -4.94 -12.21 -7.74
C ALA A 200 -3.66 -12.07 -6.88
N GLU A 201 -3.68 -11.18 -5.89
CA GLU A 201 -2.51 -10.79 -5.09
C GLU A 201 -2.24 -11.72 -3.89
N PHE A 202 -2.26 -13.03 -4.13
CA PHE A 202 -2.14 -14.10 -3.13
C PHE A 202 -0.97 -13.96 -2.15
N GLU A 203 0.24 -13.68 -2.65
CA GLU A 203 1.40 -13.50 -1.76
C GLU A 203 1.25 -12.26 -0.87
N MET A 204 0.61 -11.19 -1.36
CA MET A 204 0.36 -10.00 -0.55
C MET A 204 -0.63 -10.30 0.58
N VAL A 205 -1.62 -11.16 0.33
CA VAL A 205 -2.51 -11.68 1.39
C VAL A 205 -1.73 -12.48 2.42
N ALA A 206 -0.84 -13.38 1.99
CA ALA A 206 -0.02 -14.16 2.92
C ALA A 206 0.90 -13.26 3.78
N ARG A 207 1.40 -12.16 3.21
CA ARG A 207 2.18 -11.14 3.94
C ARG A 207 1.31 -10.36 4.92
N GLU A 208 0.09 -9.98 4.53
CA GLU A 208 -0.86 -9.35 5.43
C GLU A 208 -1.21 -10.27 6.61
N LEU A 209 -1.45 -11.55 6.33
CA LEU A 209 -1.68 -12.57 7.35
C LEU A 209 -0.50 -12.65 8.33
N ASN A 210 0.73 -12.63 7.83
CA ASN A 210 1.92 -12.62 8.68
C ASN A 210 2.00 -11.36 9.55
N TYR A 211 1.73 -10.20 8.97
CA TYR A 211 1.70 -8.93 9.69
C TYR A 211 0.66 -8.93 10.81
N HIS A 212 -0.54 -9.44 10.55
CA HIS A 212 -1.58 -9.55 11.58
C HIS A 212 -1.23 -10.59 12.65
N ALA A 213 -0.54 -11.67 12.29
CA ALA A 213 -0.12 -12.71 13.22
C ALA A 213 1.01 -12.29 14.17
N ASN A 214 2.02 -11.57 13.67
CA ASN A 214 3.24 -11.28 14.43
C ASN A 214 3.85 -9.89 14.19
N GLY A 215 3.16 -8.99 13.49
CA GLY A 215 3.65 -7.62 13.22
C GLY A 215 4.88 -7.56 12.33
N ASP A 216 5.15 -8.61 11.55
CA ASP A 216 6.40 -8.84 10.80
C ASP A 216 7.66 -8.89 11.68
N ILE A 217 7.50 -9.20 12.98
CA ILE A 217 8.65 -9.50 13.85
C ILE A 217 9.41 -10.71 13.28
N TYR A 218 8.67 -11.68 12.72
CA TYR A 218 9.22 -12.81 12.00
C TYR A 218 8.86 -12.73 10.53
N PRO A 219 9.83 -12.96 9.63
CA PRO A 219 9.56 -12.92 8.20
C PRO A 219 8.65 -14.08 7.80
N LEU A 220 7.70 -13.79 6.91
CA LEU A 220 7.00 -14.83 6.16
C LEU A 220 8.03 -15.66 5.39
N LEU A 221 8.08 -16.97 5.63
CA LEU A 221 8.83 -17.89 4.79
C LEU A 221 8.04 -18.08 3.50
N VAL A 222 8.64 -17.80 2.35
CA VAL A 222 8.05 -18.04 1.04
C VAL A 222 8.84 -19.16 0.36
N MET A 223 8.17 -20.26 0.06
CA MET A 223 8.76 -21.42 -0.58
C MET A 223 8.32 -21.54 -2.03
N ASP A 224 9.13 -22.25 -2.82
CA ASP A 224 8.78 -22.61 -4.19
C ASP A 224 7.84 -23.85 -4.18
N PRO A 225 6.61 -23.76 -4.70
CA PRO A 225 5.66 -24.88 -4.72
C PRO A 225 6.17 -26.11 -5.48
N MET A 226 7.16 -25.95 -6.38
CA MET A 226 7.78 -27.05 -7.11
C MET A 226 8.95 -27.70 -6.38
N HIS A 227 9.48 -27.07 -5.33
CA HIS A 227 10.70 -27.51 -4.63
C HIS A 227 10.51 -27.59 -3.12
N LEU A 228 9.29 -27.91 -2.66
CA LEU A 228 9.05 -28.15 -1.23
C LEU A 228 9.82 -29.38 -0.73
N ASP A 229 10.54 -29.17 0.36
CA ASP A 229 11.21 -30.22 1.13
C ASP A 229 10.56 -30.36 2.52
N PHE A 230 10.25 -31.60 2.88
CA PHE A 230 9.64 -31.93 4.18
C PHE A 230 10.61 -31.66 5.32
N ASP A 231 11.90 -31.96 5.14
CA ASP A 231 12.90 -31.76 6.18
C ASP A 231 13.09 -30.26 6.48
N GLU A 232 13.05 -29.41 5.46
CA GLU A 232 13.10 -27.95 5.61
C GLU A 232 11.90 -27.40 6.40
N LEU A 233 10.68 -27.82 6.05
CA LEU A 233 9.46 -27.43 6.78
C LEU A 233 9.52 -27.86 8.25
N ARG A 234 10.00 -29.08 8.52
CA ARG A 234 10.14 -29.61 9.88
C ARG A 234 11.21 -28.88 10.68
N ASP A 235 12.32 -28.51 10.07
CA ASP A 235 13.36 -27.75 10.75
C ASP A 235 12.91 -26.32 11.05
N PHE A 236 12.05 -25.75 10.20
CA PHE A 236 11.40 -24.47 10.45
C PHE A 236 10.42 -24.55 11.64
N GLU A 237 9.62 -25.61 11.74
CA GLU A 237 8.78 -25.88 12.91
C GLU A 237 9.62 -25.98 14.19
N LYS A 238 10.71 -26.75 14.19
CA LYS A 238 11.60 -26.85 15.36
C LYS A 238 12.18 -25.50 15.76
N ALA A 239 12.53 -24.65 14.79
CA ALA A 239 13.07 -23.33 15.05
C ALA A 239 12.03 -22.38 15.66
N ALA A 240 10.77 -22.49 15.23
CA ALA A 240 9.63 -21.77 15.77
C ALA A 240 9.32 -22.24 17.21
N ALA A 241 9.22 -23.55 17.42
CA ALA A 241 8.99 -24.16 18.72
C ALA A 241 10.10 -23.86 19.74
N ALA A 242 11.37 -23.81 19.31
CA ALA A 242 12.49 -23.46 20.18
C ALA A 242 12.41 -22.04 20.78
N LYS A 243 11.64 -21.15 20.13
CA LYS A 243 11.40 -19.78 20.59
C LYS A 243 10.01 -19.58 21.18
N ASP A 244 9.15 -20.59 21.12
CA ASP A 244 7.74 -20.54 21.50
C ASP A 244 6.96 -19.47 20.71
N GLU A 245 7.19 -19.41 19.39
CA GLU A 245 6.66 -18.36 18.52
C GLU A 245 6.03 -18.93 17.26
N VAL A 246 4.93 -18.31 16.82
CA VAL A 246 4.24 -18.74 15.61
C VAL A 246 4.94 -18.19 14.37
N HIS A 247 5.33 -19.07 13.46
CA HIS A 247 5.89 -18.71 12.16
C HIS A 247 4.92 -19.08 11.03
N ASN A 248 4.81 -18.22 10.01
CA ASN A 248 3.99 -18.48 8.84
C ASN A 248 4.87 -18.88 7.65
N CYS A 249 4.42 -19.87 6.88
CA CYS A 249 5.05 -20.32 5.65
C CYS A 249 4.05 -20.30 4.50
N TYR A 250 4.33 -19.50 3.48
CA TYR A 250 3.59 -19.45 2.23
C TYR A 250 4.18 -20.40 1.21
N VAL A 251 3.34 -21.32 0.74
CA VAL A 251 3.74 -22.43 -0.14
C VAL A 251 3.52 -22.12 -1.63
N GLY A 252 2.80 -21.04 -1.96
CA GLY A 252 2.47 -20.70 -3.34
C GLY A 252 1.11 -21.24 -3.79
N LEU A 253 0.95 -21.39 -5.11
CA LEU A 253 -0.29 -21.83 -5.74
C LEU A 253 -0.42 -23.36 -5.69
N SER A 254 -1.58 -23.85 -5.28
CA SER A 254 -1.91 -25.28 -5.25
C SER A 254 -1.83 -25.95 -6.62
N ALA A 255 -2.10 -25.23 -7.71
CA ALA A 255 -1.96 -25.74 -9.08
C ALA A 255 -0.49 -25.97 -9.50
N GLU A 256 0.46 -25.30 -8.85
CA GLU A 256 1.90 -25.42 -9.15
C GLU A 256 2.57 -26.56 -8.37
N LEU A 257 1.87 -27.14 -7.38
CA LEU A 257 2.37 -28.25 -6.58
C LEU A 257 2.56 -29.50 -7.45
N ASN A 258 3.82 -29.88 -7.66
CA ASN A 258 4.14 -31.16 -8.25
C ASN A 258 3.88 -32.32 -7.27
N ARG A 259 3.96 -33.55 -7.76
CA ARG A 259 3.71 -34.76 -6.95
C ARG A 259 4.62 -34.86 -5.71
N SER A 260 5.91 -34.52 -5.85
CA SER A 260 6.86 -34.61 -4.74
C SER A 260 6.52 -33.61 -3.66
N SER A 261 6.25 -32.36 -4.05
CA SER A 261 5.91 -31.27 -3.14
C SER A 261 4.55 -31.48 -2.46
N ALA A 262 3.55 -32.01 -3.18
CA ALA A 262 2.27 -32.39 -2.58
C ALA A 262 2.41 -33.50 -1.53
N ASN A 263 3.28 -34.49 -1.77
CA ASN A 263 3.57 -35.52 -0.78
C ASN A 263 4.30 -34.95 0.44
N ALA A 264 5.35 -34.15 0.24
CA ALA A 264 6.11 -33.52 1.32
C ALA A 264 5.21 -32.63 2.19
N LEU A 265 4.32 -31.88 1.56
CA LEU A 265 3.32 -31.06 2.25
C LEU A 265 2.33 -31.93 3.04
N SER A 266 1.82 -33.01 2.44
CA SER A 266 0.92 -33.95 3.14
C SER A 266 1.58 -34.56 4.38
N GLU A 267 2.83 -35.02 4.25
CA GLU A 267 3.61 -35.56 5.37
C GLU A 267 3.83 -34.50 6.45
N CYS A 268 4.18 -33.26 6.07
CA CYS A 268 4.33 -32.15 7.02
C CYS A 268 3.04 -31.86 7.79
N LEU A 269 1.89 -31.85 7.10
CA LEU A 269 0.60 -31.59 7.71
C LEU A 269 0.19 -32.70 8.69
N ASP A 270 0.45 -33.96 8.35
CA ASP A 270 0.18 -35.08 9.24
C ASP A 270 1.10 -35.04 10.48
N ASP A 271 2.38 -34.68 10.30
CA ASP A 271 3.31 -34.44 11.39
C ASP A 271 2.83 -33.31 12.31
N LEU A 272 2.46 -32.14 11.75
CA LEU A 272 1.98 -30.99 12.52
C LEU A 272 0.70 -31.31 13.31
N ARG A 273 -0.21 -32.12 12.74
CA ARG A 273 -1.43 -32.59 13.44
C ARG A 273 -1.15 -33.52 14.61
N SER A 274 0.03 -34.17 14.62
CA SER A 274 0.44 -35.06 15.71
C SER A 274 1.02 -34.30 16.91
N LEU A 275 1.37 -33.01 16.74
CA LEU A 275 1.92 -32.16 17.79
C LEU A 275 0.81 -31.60 18.69
N GLU A 276 1.08 -31.51 20.00
CA GLU A 276 0.13 -30.92 20.95
C GLU A 276 -0.02 -29.40 20.75
N SER A 277 1.05 -28.72 20.31
CA SER A 277 1.08 -27.27 20.09
C SER A 277 2.04 -26.94 18.94
N PRO A 278 1.59 -27.02 17.68
CA PRO A 278 2.41 -26.66 16.53
C PRO A 278 2.65 -25.14 16.46
N HIS A 279 3.83 -24.74 16.03
CA HIS A 279 4.25 -23.34 15.92
C HIS A 279 4.33 -22.84 14.47
N LEU A 280 4.36 -23.73 13.49
CA LEU A 280 4.39 -23.43 12.07
C LEU A 280 2.99 -23.40 11.51
N ARG A 281 2.60 -22.32 10.84
CA ARG A 281 1.36 -22.23 10.08
C ARG A 281 1.62 -22.26 8.60
N ILE A 282 0.81 -23.02 7.89
CA ILE A 282 0.93 -23.19 6.43
C ILE A 282 -0.13 -22.34 5.73
N VAL A 283 0.30 -21.52 4.77
CA VAL A 283 -0.55 -20.72 3.91
C VAL A 283 -0.42 -21.23 2.48
N ILE A 284 -1.54 -21.60 1.86
CA ILE A 284 -1.61 -22.11 0.49
C ILE A 284 -2.61 -21.25 -0.27
N SER A 285 -2.30 -20.93 -1.52
CA SER A 285 -3.21 -20.20 -2.39
C SER A 285 -3.82 -21.11 -3.44
N HIS A 286 -5.00 -20.77 -3.90
CA HIS A 286 -5.74 -21.56 -4.87
C HIS A 286 -6.49 -20.65 -5.82
N VAL A 287 -6.25 -20.89 -7.11
CA VAL A 287 -6.99 -20.23 -8.18
C VAL A 287 -8.27 -21.00 -8.41
N LEU A 288 -9.40 -20.32 -8.40
CA LEU A 288 -10.70 -20.93 -8.69
C LEU A 288 -10.68 -21.67 -10.03
N ASP A 289 -11.30 -22.85 -10.07
CA ASP A 289 -11.39 -23.73 -11.24
C ASP A 289 -10.04 -24.29 -11.76
N SER A 290 -8.96 -24.16 -10.98
CA SER A 290 -7.63 -24.68 -11.37
C SER A 290 -7.45 -26.18 -11.13
N GLU A 291 -8.44 -26.91 -10.60
CA GLU A 291 -8.32 -28.32 -10.23
C GLU A 291 -8.06 -29.24 -11.42
N THR A 292 -8.38 -28.77 -12.62
CA THR A 292 -8.09 -29.50 -13.87
C THR A 292 -6.59 -29.69 -14.11
N TYR A 293 -5.74 -28.85 -13.50
CA TYR A 293 -4.28 -28.93 -13.59
C TYR A 293 -3.64 -29.79 -12.50
N PHE A 294 -4.43 -30.27 -11.54
CA PHE A 294 -3.89 -31.03 -10.41
C PHE A 294 -3.28 -32.36 -10.85
N SER A 295 -2.16 -32.70 -10.19
CA SER A 295 -1.64 -34.06 -10.25
C SER A 295 -2.59 -35.03 -9.54
N GLU A 296 -2.42 -36.33 -9.80
CA GLU A 296 -3.20 -37.39 -9.15
C GLU A 296 -3.17 -37.34 -7.61
N THR A 297 -2.08 -36.82 -7.03
CA THR A 297 -1.89 -36.67 -5.58
C THR A 297 -2.41 -35.33 -5.04
N THR A 298 -2.31 -34.25 -5.82
CA THR A 298 -2.67 -32.90 -5.37
C THR A 298 -4.18 -32.78 -5.10
N GLY A 299 -5.03 -33.33 -5.97
CA GLY A 299 -6.49 -33.22 -5.82
C GLY A 299 -7.06 -33.85 -4.54
N PRO A 300 -6.72 -35.11 -4.20
CA PRO A 300 -7.10 -35.71 -2.92
C PRO A 300 -6.56 -34.94 -1.71
N MET A 301 -5.30 -34.51 -1.75
CA MET A 301 -4.69 -33.71 -0.68
C MET A 301 -5.45 -32.40 -0.46
N MET A 302 -5.72 -31.63 -1.52
CA MET A 302 -6.44 -30.35 -1.41
C MET A 302 -7.86 -30.52 -0.86
N ARG A 303 -8.57 -31.60 -1.23
CA ARG A 303 -9.88 -31.92 -0.64
C ARG A 303 -9.80 -32.20 0.86
N SER A 304 -8.83 -32.99 1.29
CA SER A 304 -8.58 -33.26 2.72
C SER A 304 -8.18 -31.99 3.49
N LEU A 305 -7.38 -31.13 2.86
CA LEU A 305 -6.96 -29.83 3.41
C LEU A 305 -8.15 -28.90 3.64
N ARG A 306 -9.05 -28.76 2.66
CA ARG A 306 -10.25 -27.90 2.77
C ARG A 306 -11.15 -28.26 3.95
N GLU A 307 -11.19 -29.52 4.38
CA GLU A 307 -11.99 -29.95 5.55
C GLU A 307 -11.44 -29.43 6.88
N HIS A 308 -10.15 -29.05 6.93
CA HIS A 308 -9.43 -28.72 8.17
C HIS A 308 -8.78 -27.33 8.16
N ALA A 309 -8.70 -26.68 6.99
CA ALA A 309 -8.12 -25.35 6.84
C ALA A 309 -9.15 -24.25 7.09
N ALA A 310 -8.69 -23.10 7.58
CA ALA A 310 -9.47 -21.88 7.43
C ALA A 310 -9.38 -21.42 5.98
N THR A 311 -10.51 -21.31 5.30
CA THR A 311 -10.56 -20.83 3.92
C THR A 311 -10.93 -19.34 3.91
N LEU A 312 -10.12 -18.56 3.22
CA LEU A 312 -10.33 -17.13 2.97
C LEU A 312 -10.59 -16.95 1.48
N GLU A 313 -11.68 -16.30 1.12
CA GLU A 313 -12.01 -15.99 -0.28
C GLU A 313 -11.60 -14.55 -0.58
N LEU A 314 -10.54 -14.37 -1.35
CA LEU A 314 -10.04 -13.06 -1.76
C LEU A 314 -11.01 -12.46 -2.80
N PRO A 315 -11.64 -11.30 -2.51
CA PRO A 315 -12.59 -10.69 -3.44
C PRO A 315 -11.93 -10.32 -4.77
N ALA A 316 -12.62 -10.61 -5.86
CA ALA A 316 -12.15 -10.26 -7.20
C ALA A 316 -12.04 -8.73 -7.35
N LEU A 317 -11.19 -8.24 -8.25
CA LEU A 317 -11.07 -6.78 -8.49
C LEU A 317 -12.41 -6.12 -8.88
N SER A 318 -13.27 -6.88 -9.56
CA SER A 318 -14.63 -6.47 -9.93
C SER A 318 -15.51 -6.09 -8.73
N GLU A 319 -15.26 -6.67 -7.55
CA GLU A 319 -15.99 -6.43 -6.31
C GLU A 319 -15.38 -5.31 -5.46
N ARG A 320 -14.18 -4.86 -5.84
CA ARG A 320 -13.38 -3.88 -5.10
C ARG A 320 -12.88 -2.72 -5.96
N ALA A 321 -13.74 -2.23 -6.85
CA ALA A 321 -13.45 -1.10 -7.74
C ALA A 321 -12.97 0.17 -6.99
N ASP A 322 -13.36 0.36 -5.73
CA ASP A 322 -12.90 1.48 -4.89
C ASP A 322 -11.39 1.40 -4.55
N ASP A 323 -10.78 0.22 -4.63
CA ASP A 323 -9.35 0.01 -4.35
C ASP A 323 -8.44 0.31 -5.55
N ILE A 324 -8.98 0.21 -6.76
CA ILE A 324 -8.23 0.34 -8.02
C ILE A 324 -7.42 1.64 -8.12
N PRO A 325 -7.95 2.82 -7.74
CA PRO A 325 -7.16 4.06 -7.80
C PRO A 325 -5.86 3.99 -6.99
N LEU A 326 -5.88 3.41 -5.80
CA LEU A 326 -4.69 3.25 -4.97
C LEU A 326 -3.79 2.12 -5.47
N ILE A 327 -4.37 1.00 -5.91
CA ILE A 327 -3.62 -0.11 -6.51
C ILE A 327 -2.81 0.40 -7.71
N ALA A 328 -3.46 1.08 -8.65
CA ALA A 328 -2.81 1.61 -9.85
C ALA A 328 -1.70 2.62 -9.52
N GLN A 329 -1.93 3.51 -8.56
CA GLN A 329 -0.92 4.49 -8.14
C GLN A 329 0.28 3.83 -7.45
N ARG A 330 0.05 2.82 -6.61
CA ARG A 330 1.11 2.07 -5.92
C ARG A 330 1.96 1.30 -6.92
N ILE A 331 1.33 0.54 -7.82
CA ILE A 331 2.00 -0.20 -8.89
C ILE A 331 2.83 0.76 -9.75
N PHE A 332 2.24 1.87 -10.21
CA PHE A 332 2.94 2.88 -11.01
C PHE A 332 4.17 3.44 -10.28
N SER A 333 4.02 3.76 -8.99
CA SER A 333 5.11 4.29 -8.17
C SER A 333 6.22 3.26 -7.98
N SER A 334 5.89 1.99 -7.70
CA SER A 334 6.84 0.90 -7.57
C SER A 334 7.61 0.66 -8.88
N LEU A 335 6.92 0.61 -10.02
CA LEU A 335 7.54 0.47 -11.33
C LEU A 335 8.45 1.65 -11.66
N ARG A 336 8.08 2.88 -11.27
CA ARG A 336 8.92 4.07 -11.45
C ARG A 336 10.20 4.01 -10.61
N ILE A 337 10.10 3.52 -9.38
CA ILE A 337 11.26 3.34 -8.49
C ILE A 337 12.20 2.28 -9.06
N ALA A 338 11.65 1.15 -9.54
CA ALA A 338 12.42 0.08 -10.17
C ALA A 338 13.06 0.51 -11.50
N HIS A 339 12.39 1.39 -12.25
CA HIS A 339 12.80 1.82 -13.59
C HIS A 339 12.81 3.36 -13.73
N PRO A 340 13.71 4.07 -13.03
CA PRO A 340 13.71 5.54 -12.95
C PRO A 340 13.99 6.22 -14.30
N PHE A 341 14.61 5.48 -15.23
CA PHE A 341 14.94 5.93 -16.59
C PHE A 341 13.73 5.95 -17.54
N LEU A 342 12.59 5.33 -17.17
CA LEU A 342 11.38 5.38 -17.98
C LEU A 342 10.82 6.81 -18.08
N ARG A 343 10.27 7.16 -19.24
CA ARG A 343 9.73 8.50 -19.50
C ARG A 343 8.49 8.82 -18.69
N ALA A 344 7.63 7.83 -18.46
CA ALA A 344 6.41 8.00 -17.70
C ALA A 344 6.70 8.56 -16.29
N ARG A 345 6.18 9.75 -15.99
CA ARG A 345 6.33 10.45 -14.70
C ARG A 345 5.05 10.49 -13.90
N THR A 346 3.90 10.44 -14.57
CA THR A 346 2.59 10.52 -13.93
C THR A 346 1.58 9.62 -14.62
N LEU A 347 0.63 9.11 -13.84
CA LEU A 347 -0.57 8.43 -14.32
C LEU A 347 -1.72 9.44 -14.35
N SER A 348 -2.40 9.59 -15.49
CA SER A 348 -3.48 10.56 -15.63
C SER A 348 -4.73 10.13 -14.85
N ARG A 349 -5.56 11.11 -14.49
CA ARG A 349 -6.84 10.83 -13.83
C ARG A 349 -7.77 9.99 -14.71
N ASP A 350 -7.79 10.26 -16.01
CA ASP A 350 -8.65 9.55 -16.97
C ASP A 350 -8.21 8.09 -17.11
N ALA A 351 -6.89 7.82 -17.05
CA ALA A 351 -6.35 6.47 -17.03
C ALA A 351 -6.79 5.67 -15.79
N ILE A 352 -6.77 6.30 -14.61
CA ILE A 352 -7.26 5.69 -13.37
C ILE A 352 -8.77 5.44 -13.44
N GLN A 353 -9.53 6.40 -13.97
CA GLN A 353 -10.98 6.28 -14.14
C GLN A 353 -11.35 5.16 -15.11
N TYR A 354 -10.57 4.96 -16.16
CA TYR A 354 -10.72 3.83 -17.07
C TYR A 354 -10.54 2.49 -16.35
N LEU A 355 -9.41 2.30 -15.64
CA LEU A 355 -9.15 1.07 -14.90
C LEU A 355 -10.25 0.77 -13.86
N GLN A 356 -10.77 1.81 -13.21
CA GLN A 356 -11.86 1.67 -12.25
C GLN A 356 -13.20 1.34 -12.91
N ALA A 357 -13.52 1.98 -14.05
CA ALA A 357 -14.77 1.77 -14.76
C ALA A 357 -14.86 0.37 -15.39
N GLU A 358 -13.74 -0.13 -15.91
CA GLU A 358 -13.64 -1.44 -16.56
C GLU A 358 -13.09 -2.52 -15.60
N CYS A 359 -13.29 -2.35 -14.29
CA CYS A 359 -12.76 -3.24 -13.25
C CYS A 359 -13.10 -4.74 -13.42
N GLN A 360 -14.17 -5.05 -14.15
CA GLN A 360 -14.58 -6.43 -14.44
C GLN A 360 -13.66 -7.14 -15.44
N GLU A 361 -12.90 -6.37 -16.23
CA GLU A 361 -11.98 -6.91 -17.24
C GLU A 361 -10.56 -7.11 -16.68
N PHE A 362 -10.30 -6.70 -15.43
CA PHE A 362 -8.97 -6.70 -14.86
C PHE A 362 -8.86 -7.56 -13.61
N ASP A 363 -7.85 -8.44 -13.59
CA ASP A 363 -7.25 -8.97 -12.37
C ASP A 363 -6.03 -8.12 -11.94
N TYR A 364 -5.51 -8.35 -10.72
CA TYR A 364 -4.40 -7.57 -10.18
C TYR A 364 -3.15 -7.66 -11.06
N SER A 365 -2.79 -8.87 -11.49
CA SER A 365 -1.66 -9.12 -12.40
C SER A 365 -1.84 -8.40 -13.74
N ARG A 366 -3.06 -8.34 -14.29
CA ARG A 366 -3.35 -7.64 -15.54
C ARG A 366 -3.17 -6.14 -15.39
N ILE A 367 -3.60 -5.52 -14.28
CA ILE A 367 -3.29 -4.10 -14.01
C ILE A 367 -1.77 -3.87 -13.96
N VAL A 368 -1.02 -4.73 -13.27
CA VAL A 368 0.44 -4.65 -13.22
C VAL A 368 1.04 -4.71 -14.62
N ARG A 369 0.62 -5.68 -15.43
CA ARG A 369 1.09 -5.88 -16.81
C ARG A 369 0.78 -4.66 -17.70
N VAL A 370 -0.46 -4.18 -17.69
CA VAL A 370 -0.89 -3.02 -18.49
C VAL A 370 -0.09 -1.78 -18.12
N LEU A 371 0.09 -1.49 -16.83
CA LEU A 371 0.88 -0.35 -16.38
C LEU A 371 2.36 -0.50 -16.72
N ARG A 372 2.95 -1.68 -16.52
CA ARG A 372 4.34 -1.96 -16.89
C ARG A 372 4.57 -1.75 -18.38
N ASN A 373 3.70 -2.32 -19.23
CA ASN A 373 3.81 -2.21 -20.68
C ASN A 373 3.62 -0.76 -21.14
N ALA A 374 2.64 -0.04 -20.57
CA ALA A 374 2.41 1.37 -20.85
C ALA A 374 3.59 2.25 -20.46
N MET A 375 4.24 1.97 -19.31
CA MET A 375 5.44 2.69 -18.92
C MET A 375 6.63 2.39 -19.84
N ALA A 376 6.84 1.13 -20.20
CA ALA A 376 7.97 0.66 -21.01
C ALA A 376 7.90 1.13 -22.47
N LEU A 377 6.71 1.06 -23.08
CA LEU A 377 6.51 1.36 -24.49
C LEU A 377 5.99 2.78 -24.75
N GLY A 378 5.43 3.42 -23.73
CA GLY A 378 4.92 4.78 -23.81
C GLY A 378 6.01 5.80 -24.08
N GLU A 379 5.74 6.73 -25.00
CA GLU A 379 6.67 7.80 -25.34
C GLU A 379 6.42 9.10 -24.56
N SER A 380 5.28 9.15 -23.83
CA SER A 380 4.78 10.31 -23.10
C SER A 380 5.23 10.31 -21.63
N GLU A 381 5.34 11.50 -21.05
CA GLU A 381 5.57 11.67 -19.60
C GLU A 381 4.32 11.41 -18.75
N ILE A 382 3.15 11.43 -19.37
CA ILE A 382 1.85 11.23 -18.71
C ILE A 382 1.20 10.02 -19.35
N LEU A 383 0.96 8.96 -18.58
CA LEU A 383 0.20 7.81 -19.04
C LEU A 383 -1.29 8.10 -19.01
N THR A 384 -1.93 7.97 -20.17
CA THR A 384 -3.33 8.29 -20.44
C THR A 384 -4.16 7.03 -20.68
N GLU A 385 -5.49 7.16 -20.60
CA GLU A 385 -6.43 6.08 -20.96
C GLU A 385 -6.10 5.48 -22.33
N LYS A 386 -5.76 6.31 -23.32
CA LYS A 386 -5.44 5.85 -24.68
C LYS A 386 -4.21 4.94 -24.69
N GLU A 387 -3.19 5.26 -23.89
CA GLU A 387 -1.96 4.45 -23.81
C GLU A 387 -2.23 3.12 -23.11
N LEU A 388 -3.10 3.10 -22.09
CA LEU A 388 -3.52 1.86 -21.44
C LEU A 388 -4.30 0.96 -22.42
N LYS A 389 -5.31 1.52 -23.11
CA LYS A 389 -6.13 0.77 -24.09
C LYS A 389 -5.33 0.17 -25.24
N ASN A 390 -4.29 0.86 -25.71
CA ASN A 390 -3.45 0.38 -26.80
C ASN A 390 -2.58 -0.82 -26.41
N LEU A 391 -2.40 -1.07 -25.11
CA LEU A 391 -1.47 -2.05 -24.56
C LEU A 391 -2.16 -3.03 -23.60
N ASP A 392 -3.48 -3.11 -23.70
CA ASP A 392 -4.36 -4.02 -22.96
C ASP A 392 -4.54 -5.38 -23.68
N ASP A 393 -3.82 -5.61 -24.78
CA ASP A 393 -3.85 -6.87 -25.50
C ASP A 393 -3.01 -7.93 -24.77
N ASP A 394 -3.72 -8.93 -24.22
CA ASP A 394 -3.18 -10.00 -23.40
C ASP A 394 -2.81 -11.26 -24.22
N SER A 395 -2.73 -11.16 -25.56
CA SER A 395 -2.31 -12.30 -26.37
C SER A 395 -0.86 -12.70 -26.05
N PRO A 396 -0.52 -14.00 -25.88
CA PRO A 396 0.85 -14.47 -25.63
C PRO A 396 1.84 -13.99 -26.70
N THR A 397 1.37 -13.88 -27.94
CA THR A 397 2.10 -13.29 -29.07
C THR A 397 2.45 -11.82 -28.83
N THR A 398 1.47 -11.03 -28.38
CA THR A 398 1.65 -9.61 -28.09
C THR A 398 2.58 -9.43 -26.89
N GLN A 399 2.50 -10.30 -25.88
CA GLN A 399 3.41 -10.31 -24.74
C GLN A 399 4.88 -10.55 -25.15
N HIS A 400 5.16 -11.60 -25.92
CA HIS A 400 6.52 -11.87 -26.42
C HIS A 400 7.04 -10.76 -27.34
N LEU A 401 6.17 -10.15 -28.16
CA LEU A 401 6.51 -9.01 -28.99
C LEU A 401 6.85 -7.77 -28.15
N ILE A 402 6.08 -7.49 -27.10
CA ILE A 402 6.31 -6.35 -26.20
C ILE A 402 7.64 -6.53 -25.44
N GLU A 403 7.92 -7.73 -24.93
CA GLU A 403 9.19 -8.05 -24.24
C GLU A 403 10.38 -7.89 -25.19
N SER A 404 10.28 -8.44 -26.40
CA SER A 404 11.33 -8.31 -27.43
C SER A 404 11.56 -6.85 -27.85
N LEU A 405 10.48 -6.08 -28.03
CA LEU A 405 10.56 -4.67 -28.43
C LEU A 405 11.08 -3.76 -27.30
N ALA A 406 10.78 -4.10 -26.04
CA ALA A 406 11.36 -3.42 -24.90
C ALA A 406 12.88 -3.66 -24.88
N ASP A 407 13.33 -4.91 -25.01
CA ASP A 407 14.75 -5.25 -25.04
C ASP A 407 15.49 -4.60 -26.22
N GLU A 408 14.93 -4.61 -27.44
CA GLU A 408 15.54 -3.94 -28.60
C GLU A 408 15.66 -2.42 -28.43
N LYS A 409 14.70 -1.77 -27.78
CA LYS A 409 14.75 -0.34 -27.47
C LYS A 409 15.80 -0.01 -26.39
N TYR A 410 16.03 -0.93 -25.45
CA TYR A 410 16.98 -0.75 -24.35
C TYR A 410 18.41 -1.11 -24.74
N PHE A 411 18.59 -2.15 -25.53
CA PHE A 411 19.88 -2.60 -26.05
C PHE A 411 20.02 -2.14 -27.50
N THR A 412 20.17 -0.83 -27.70
CA THR A 412 20.61 -0.34 -29.00
C THR A 412 21.99 -0.95 -29.32
N THR A 413 22.15 -1.43 -30.55
CA THR A 413 23.36 -2.01 -31.15
C THR A 413 24.62 -1.12 -31.11
N GLU A 414 24.60 0.03 -30.43
CA GLU A 414 25.79 0.85 -30.20
C GLU A 414 26.74 0.27 -29.14
N SER A 415 26.34 -0.79 -28.43
CA SER A 415 27.23 -1.57 -27.57
C SER A 415 27.93 -2.74 -28.30
N SER A 416 27.57 -3.05 -29.55
CA SER A 416 28.35 -3.93 -30.43
C SER A 416 29.41 -3.14 -31.21
N GLY A 417 30.30 -2.49 -30.47
CA GLY A 417 31.55 -1.95 -31.01
C GLY A 417 32.52 -3.10 -31.30
N VAL A 418 32.32 -3.80 -32.43
CA VAL A 418 33.38 -4.56 -33.08
C VAL A 418 34.13 -3.58 -33.98
N ALA A 419 35.28 -3.13 -33.51
CA ALA A 419 36.42 -2.71 -34.33
C ALA A 419 37.60 -3.64 -34.00
#